data_AF-A0A4Q3B0L0-F1
#
_entry.id   AF-A0A4Q3B0L0-F1
#
_cell.length_a   1.000
_cell.length_b   1.000
_cell.length_c   1.000
_cell.angle_alpha   90.00
_cell.angle_beta   90.00
_cell.angle_gamma   90.00
#
_symmetry.space_group_name_H-M   'P 1'
#
loop_
_entity.id
_entity.type
_entity.pdbx_description
1 polymer ?
#
loop_
_entity_poly.entity_id
_entity_poly.type
_entity_poly.pdbx_seq_one_letter_code
_entity_poly.pdbx_strand_id
1 'polypeptide(L)'
;MAIPHLITIKWKKMYKKIIKLRSNILVWLTHSLALPVLKLVRKPERFPYSRAQLINFPLGTIGKDLADFLDSKDLQLLPYYARHDMKHILLDYDTTDEGEGCLQCFMLGNGHISFPVLATVFYCFATMPEYWHHFAAAYKRGKRSGKIANLQWFAILKTPTADLKSLIHSK
;
A
#
# COMPACT_ATOMS: atom_id res chain seq x y z
N MET A 1 -30.48 34.20 -15.45
CA MET A 1 -29.84 33.64 -14.24
C MET A 1 -28.74 32.65 -14.64
N ALA A 2 -27.47 33.07 -14.66
CA ALA A 2 -26.32 32.23 -15.08
C ALA A 2 -25.28 32.03 -13.95
N ILE A 3 -25.72 32.10 -12.69
CA ILE A 3 -24.86 32.09 -11.50
C ILE A 3 -24.51 30.65 -10.99
N PRO A 4 -25.35 29.59 -11.11
CA PRO A 4 -25.04 28.29 -10.48
C PRO A 4 -23.93 27.50 -11.19
N HIS A 5 -23.69 27.74 -12.48
CA HIS A 5 -22.69 26.96 -13.25
C HIS A 5 -21.24 27.36 -12.92
N LEU A 6 -20.97 28.64 -12.62
CA LEU A 6 -19.61 29.09 -12.27
C LEU A 6 -19.19 28.65 -10.86
N ILE A 7 -20.15 28.61 -9.92
CA ILE A 7 -19.93 28.14 -8.55
C ILE A 7 -19.58 26.65 -8.54
N THR A 8 -20.32 25.83 -9.31
CA THR A 8 -20.05 24.39 -9.43
C THR A 8 -18.71 24.09 -10.10
N ILE A 9 -18.30 24.88 -11.11
CA ILE A 9 -16.97 24.76 -11.72
C ILE A 9 -15.86 25.11 -10.72
N LYS A 10 -15.98 26.25 -10.02
CA LYS A 10 -15.00 26.66 -9.00
C LYS A 10 -14.88 25.62 -7.88
N TRP A 11 -16.00 25.08 -7.42
CA TRP A 11 -16.05 24.00 -6.42
C TRP A 11 -15.33 22.75 -6.89
N LYS A 12 -15.64 22.25 -8.11
CA LYS A 12 -14.95 21.09 -8.70
C LYS A 12 -13.44 21.31 -8.82
N LYS A 13 -13.00 22.50 -9.19
CA LYS A 13 -11.57 22.85 -9.31
C LYS A 13 -10.89 22.88 -7.93
N MET A 14 -11.54 23.43 -6.92
CA MET A 14 -11.04 23.46 -5.55
C MET A 14 -10.97 22.07 -4.92
N TYR A 15 -12.01 21.26 -5.09
CA TYR A 15 -12.05 19.87 -4.64
C TYR A 15 -10.92 19.03 -5.25
N LYS A 16 -10.65 19.18 -6.56
CA LYS A 16 -9.49 18.53 -7.21
C LYS A 16 -8.15 18.97 -6.60
N LYS A 17 -7.99 20.24 -6.22
CA LYS A 17 -6.78 20.71 -5.53
C LYS A 17 -6.63 20.09 -4.15
N ILE A 18 -7.72 19.98 -3.39
CA ILE A 18 -7.73 19.32 -2.07
C ILE A 18 -7.34 17.85 -2.21
N ILE A 19 -7.91 17.13 -3.16
CA ILE A 19 -7.52 15.73 -3.44
C ILE A 19 -6.03 15.65 -3.76
N LYS A 20 -5.53 16.50 -4.67
CA LYS A 20 -4.10 16.48 -5.04
C LYS A 20 -3.19 16.76 -3.86
N LEU A 21 -3.53 17.74 -3.02
CA LEU A 21 -2.77 18.04 -1.80
C LEU A 21 -2.78 16.84 -0.85
N ARG A 22 -3.95 16.21 -0.67
CA ARG A 22 -4.11 15.02 0.15
C ARG A 22 -3.24 13.86 -0.33
N SER A 23 -3.28 13.55 -1.63
CA SER A 23 -2.46 12.48 -2.22
C SER A 23 -0.97 12.76 -2.04
N ASN A 24 -0.52 14.01 -2.22
CA ASN A 24 0.88 14.37 -2.02
C ASN A 24 1.34 14.17 -0.56
N ILE A 25 0.50 14.52 0.42
CA ILE A 25 0.80 14.30 1.84
C ILE A 25 0.85 12.81 2.14
N LEU A 26 -0.10 12.03 1.60
CA LEU A 26 -0.12 10.58 1.78
C LEU A 26 1.15 9.91 1.26
N VAL A 27 1.57 10.23 0.03
CA VAL A 27 2.81 9.74 -0.56
C VAL A 27 4.03 10.12 0.30
N TRP A 28 4.04 11.32 0.86
CA TRP A 28 5.09 11.76 1.77
C TRP A 28 5.09 10.96 3.08
N LEU A 29 3.93 10.68 3.69
CA LEU A 29 3.81 9.83 4.88
C LEU A 29 4.36 8.42 4.62
N THR A 30 4.02 7.82 3.48
CA THR A 30 4.39 6.44 3.15
C THR A 30 5.86 6.30 2.73
N HIS A 31 6.42 7.26 1.98
CA HIS A 31 7.78 7.14 1.42
C HIS A 31 8.86 8.02 2.08
N SER A 32 8.49 9.13 2.70
CA SER A 32 9.48 10.06 3.28
C SER A 32 9.59 9.92 4.79
N LEU A 33 8.50 9.61 5.49
CA LEU A 33 8.51 9.38 6.93
C LEU A 33 8.83 7.94 7.33
N ALA A 34 8.43 6.96 6.52
CA ALA A 34 8.60 5.56 6.88
C ALA A 34 10.06 5.16 7.09
N LEU A 35 10.98 5.53 6.19
CA LEU A 35 12.39 5.15 6.30
C LEU A 35 13.17 5.81 7.44
N PRO A 36 13.09 7.14 7.66
CA PRO A 36 13.75 7.77 8.80
C PRO A 36 13.28 7.19 10.12
N VAL A 37 11.97 7.01 10.29
CA VAL A 37 11.40 6.42 11.51
C VAL A 37 11.81 4.95 11.66
N LEU A 38 11.79 4.17 10.57
CA LEU A 38 12.22 2.79 10.59
C LEU A 38 13.69 2.67 11.02
N LYS A 39 14.59 3.52 10.49
CA LYS A 39 16.01 3.55 10.85
C LYS A 39 16.27 3.84 12.33
N LEU A 40 15.37 4.59 13.00
CA LEU A 40 15.47 4.85 14.44
C LEU A 40 15.16 3.59 15.28
N VAL A 41 14.35 2.67 14.75
CA VAL A 41 13.88 1.48 15.47
C VAL A 41 14.65 0.22 15.07
N ARG A 42 14.97 0.05 13.77
CA ARG A 42 15.67 -1.10 13.20
C ARG A 42 16.44 -0.74 11.93
N LYS A 43 17.50 -1.48 11.62
CA LYS A 43 18.14 -1.41 10.30
C LYS A 43 17.19 -2.03 9.25
N PRO A 44 16.75 -1.27 8.24
CA PRO A 44 15.90 -1.82 7.20
C PRO A 44 16.70 -2.82 6.35
N GLU A 45 16.09 -3.96 6.08
CA GLU A 45 16.68 -4.98 5.23
C GLU A 45 16.65 -4.50 3.78
N ARG A 46 17.79 -4.57 3.09
CA ARG A 46 17.89 -4.17 1.68
C ARG A 46 17.40 -5.32 0.80
N PHE A 47 16.50 -5.02 -0.13
CA PHE A 47 16.03 -5.98 -1.11
C PHE A 47 17.21 -6.48 -1.98
N PRO A 48 17.40 -7.81 -2.12
CA PRO A 48 18.64 -8.37 -2.69
C PRO A 48 18.64 -8.48 -4.21
N TYR A 49 17.52 -8.25 -4.89
CA TYR A 49 17.39 -8.41 -6.34
C TYR A 49 17.19 -7.08 -7.07
N SER A 50 17.67 -6.98 -8.30
CA SER A 50 17.33 -5.89 -9.21
C SER A 50 16.03 -6.19 -9.95
N ARG A 51 15.38 -5.14 -10.49
CA ARG A 51 14.20 -5.29 -11.35
C ARG A 51 14.47 -6.20 -12.55
N ALA A 52 15.64 -6.07 -13.18
CA ALA A 52 16.04 -6.93 -14.30
C ALA A 52 16.13 -8.42 -13.91
N GLN A 53 16.55 -8.73 -12.67
CA GLN A 53 16.55 -10.11 -12.17
C GLN A 53 15.11 -10.61 -11.93
N LEU A 54 14.24 -9.77 -11.36
CA LEU A 54 12.85 -10.14 -11.08
C LEU A 54 12.02 -10.44 -12.34
N ILE A 55 12.24 -9.71 -13.44
CA ILE A 55 11.54 -9.95 -14.72
C ILE A 55 11.77 -11.38 -15.23
N ASN A 56 12.91 -11.99 -14.88
CA ASN A 56 13.29 -13.35 -15.27
C ASN A 56 12.82 -14.44 -14.29
N PHE A 57 12.06 -14.09 -13.24
CA PHE A 57 11.49 -15.08 -12.34
C PHE A 57 10.33 -15.82 -13.02
N PRO A 58 10.00 -17.06 -12.59
CA PRO A 58 8.89 -17.81 -13.18
C PRO A 58 7.57 -17.02 -13.10
N LEU A 59 6.76 -17.12 -14.15
CA LEU A 59 5.46 -16.46 -14.24
C LEU A 59 4.55 -16.86 -13.07
N GLY A 60 3.85 -15.88 -12.49
CA GLY A 60 2.92 -16.08 -11.37
C GLY A 60 3.59 -16.26 -10.01
N THR A 61 4.91 -16.02 -9.91
CA THR A 61 5.61 -15.92 -8.62
C THR A 61 5.60 -14.48 -8.11
N ILE A 62 5.62 -14.29 -6.79
CA ILE A 62 5.50 -12.93 -6.21
C ILE A 62 6.65 -12.00 -6.62
N GLY A 63 7.84 -12.53 -6.90
CA GLY A 63 8.96 -11.75 -7.42
C GLY A 63 8.73 -11.29 -8.86
N LYS A 64 8.18 -12.16 -9.72
CA LYS A 64 7.79 -11.78 -11.08
C LYS A 64 6.63 -10.77 -11.07
N ASP A 65 5.61 -11.04 -10.26
CA ASP A 65 4.47 -10.14 -10.09
C ASP A 65 4.89 -8.78 -9.52
N LEU A 66 5.93 -8.71 -8.67
CA LEU A 66 6.48 -7.45 -8.20
C LEU A 66 7.08 -6.63 -9.34
N ALA A 67 7.84 -7.25 -10.25
CA ALA A 67 8.34 -6.52 -11.42
C ALA A 67 7.18 -6.03 -12.30
N ASP A 68 6.23 -6.91 -12.62
CA ASP A 68 5.11 -6.58 -13.50
C ASP A 68 4.20 -5.50 -12.89
N PHE A 69 4.00 -5.52 -11.57
CA PHE A 69 3.28 -4.49 -10.82
C PHE A 69 3.94 -3.12 -10.93
N LEU A 70 5.25 -3.04 -10.66
CA LEU A 70 6.00 -1.77 -10.74
C LEU A 70 5.94 -1.20 -12.16
N ASP A 71 6.04 -2.05 -13.18
CA ASP A 71 5.97 -1.66 -14.59
C ASP A 71 4.61 -1.08 -14.95
N SER A 72 3.54 -1.77 -14.52
CA SER A 72 2.16 -1.34 -14.78
C SER A 72 1.82 0.01 -14.13
N LYS A 73 2.57 0.41 -13.10
CA LYS A 73 2.35 1.64 -12.32
C LYS A 73 3.40 2.72 -12.58
N ASP A 74 4.36 2.48 -13.49
CA ASP A 74 5.53 3.36 -13.73
C ASP A 74 6.29 3.70 -12.43
N LEU A 75 6.47 2.70 -11.57
CA LEU A 75 7.16 2.81 -10.28
C LEU A 75 8.58 2.24 -10.33
N GLN A 76 9.46 2.84 -9.54
CA GLN A 76 10.81 2.33 -9.36
C GLN A 76 10.86 1.28 -8.24
N LEU A 77 11.65 0.23 -8.44
CA LEU A 77 11.98 -0.70 -7.36
C LEU A 77 12.87 -0.01 -6.33
N LEU A 78 12.27 0.37 -5.20
CA LEU A 78 13.01 0.94 -4.08
C LEU A 78 13.46 -0.19 -3.12
N PRO A 79 14.78 -0.39 -2.90
CA PRO A 79 15.28 -1.55 -2.16
C PRO A 79 14.77 -1.69 -0.72
N TYR A 80 14.30 -0.62 -0.10
CA TYR A 80 13.77 -0.65 1.27
C TYR A 80 12.24 -0.62 1.34
N TYR A 81 11.56 -0.52 0.19
CA TYR A 81 10.10 -0.53 0.09
C TYR A 81 9.54 -1.74 -0.67
N ALA A 82 10.37 -2.57 -1.29
CA ALA A 82 9.91 -3.79 -1.99
C ALA A 82 8.97 -4.67 -1.13
N ARG A 83 9.22 -4.77 0.19
CA ARG A 83 8.33 -5.48 1.13
C ARG A 83 6.95 -4.82 1.25
N HIS A 84 6.88 -3.51 1.22
CA HIS A 84 5.63 -2.76 1.21
C HIS A 84 4.90 -2.96 -0.12
N ASP A 85 5.60 -2.81 -1.24
CA ASP A 85 5.03 -2.99 -2.59
C ASP A 85 4.45 -4.40 -2.79
N MET A 86 5.14 -5.44 -2.33
CA MET A 86 4.62 -6.82 -2.37
C MET A 86 3.30 -7.02 -1.61
N LYS A 87 3.00 -6.18 -0.61
CA LYS A 87 1.72 -6.29 0.11
C LYS A 87 0.56 -5.82 -0.73
N HIS A 88 0.74 -4.84 -1.62
CA HIS A 88 -0.31 -4.44 -2.57
C HIS A 88 -0.75 -5.63 -3.43
N ILE A 89 0.23 -6.42 -3.87
CA ILE A 89 0.01 -7.62 -4.70
C ILE A 89 -0.65 -8.74 -3.91
N LEU A 90 -0.10 -9.09 -2.73
CA LEU A 90 -0.64 -10.19 -1.92
C LEU A 90 -2.02 -9.89 -1.34
N LEU A 91 -2.31 -8.63 -1.05
CA LEU A 91 -3.55 -8.22 -0.41
C LEU A 91 -4.57 -7.63 -1.40
N ASP A 92 -4.24 -7.54 -2.68
CA ASP A 92 -5.13 -7.00 -3.71
C ASP A 92 -5.61 -5.56 -3.38
N TYR A 93 -4.67 -4.71 -2.96
CA TYR A 93 -4.92 -3.28 -2.78
C TYR A 93 -4.08 -2.48 -3.76
N ASP A 94 -4.71 -1.56 -4.49
CA ASP A 94 -4.01 -0.70 -5.44
C ASP A 94 -3.14 0.36 -4.71
N THR A 95 -2.31 1.10 -5.46
CA THR A 95 -1.51 2.25 -4.98
C THR A 95 -2.28 3.58 -5.06
N THR A 96 -3.62 3.52 -5.13
CA THR A 96 -4.45 4.73 -5.03
C THR A 96 -4.54 5.19 -3.57
N ASP A 97 -4.96 6.44 -3.32
CA ASP A 97 -5.17 6.94 -1.95
C ASP A 97 -6.07 6.01 -1.11
N GLU A 98 -7.13 5.49 -1.74
CA GLU A 98 -8.05 4.52 -1.14
C GLU A 98 -7.36 3.17 -0.88
N GLY A 99 -6.61 2.66 -1.86
CA GLY A 99 -5.90 1.39 -1.76
C GLY A 99 -4.82 1.42 -0.68
N GLU A 100 -4.07 2.51 -0.57
CA GLU A 100 -3.15 2.77 0.53
C GLU A 100 -3.85 2.76 1.88
N GLY A 101 -4.96 3.51 2.01
CA GLY A 101 -5.76 3.52 3.24
C GLY A 101 -6.25 2.12 3.61
N CYS A 102 -6.72 1.35 2.64
CA CYS A 102 -7.15 -0.03 2.84
C CYS A 102 -5.99 -0.94 3.25
N LEU A 103 -4.84 -0.84 2.59
CA LEU A 103 -3.64 -1.60 2.94
C LEU A 103 -3.23 -1.34 4.39
N GLN A 104 -3.14 -0.07 4.80
CA GLN A 104 -2.72 0.28 6.16
C GLN A 104 -3.75 -0.16 7.20
N CYS A 105 -5.04 -0.05 6.89
CA CYS A 105 -6.11 -0.58 7.75
C CYS A 105 -6.06 -2.10 7.88
N PHE A 106 -5.78 -2.81 6.78
CA PHE A 106 -5.55 -4.26 6.82
C PHE A 106 -4.35 -4.60 7.70
N MET A 107 -3.21 -3.91 7.52
CA MET A 107 -2.01 -4.13 8.32
C MET A 107 -2.29 -3.94 9.82
N LEU A 108 -3.00 -2.86 10.18
CA LEU A 108 -3.42 -2.61 11.56
C LEU A 108 -4.33 -3.74 12.08
N GLY A 109 -5.29 -4.19 11.27
CA GLY A 109 -6.17 -5.32 11.60
C GLY A 109 -5.45 -6.66 11.75
N ASN A 110 -4.38 -6.88 10.98
CA ASN A 110 -3.54 -8.06 11.05
C ASN A 110 -2.53 -8.01 12.22
N GLY A 111 -2.55 -6.93 13.02
CA GLY A 111 -1.73 -6.75 14.23
C GLY A 111 -0.39 -6.07 14.00
N HIS A 112 -0.14 -5.50 12.82
CA HIS A 112 1.09 -4.76 12.55
C HIS A 112 0.96 -3.30 13.00
N ILE A 113 1.42 -3.04 14.22
CA ILE A 113 1.41 -1.71 14.83
C ILE A 113 2.78 -1.06 14.65
N SER A 114 2.84 -0.02 13.82
CA SER A 114 4.02 0.84 13.69
C SER A 114 3.60 2.29 13.46
N PHE A 115 4.48 3.23 13.76
CA PHE A 115 4.20 4.66 13.58
C PHE A 115 3.73 5.00 12.14
N PRO A 116 4.39 4.53 11.06
CA PRO A 116 3.91 4.79 9.69
C PRO A 116 2.50 4.26 9.43
N VAL A 117 2.15 3.08 9.94
CA VAL A 117 0.79 2.52 9.80
C VAL A 117 -0.21 3.40 10.53
N LEU A 118 0.04 3.72 11.80
CA LEU A 118 -0.89 4.50 12.62
C LEU A 118 -1.07 5.92 12.05
N ALA A 119 0.01 6.58 11.65
CA ALA A 119 -0.03 7.90 11.05
C ALA A 119 -0.84 7.89 9.74
N THR A 120 -0.65 6.88 8.90
CA THR A 120 -1.37 6.77 7.63
C THR A 120 -2.84 6.45 7.85
N VAL A 121 -3.17 5.51 8.74
CA VAL A 121 -4.57 5.20 9.09
C VAL A 121 -5.28 6.45 9.62
N PHE A 122 -4.68 7.16 10.58
CA PHE A 122 -5.27 8.39 11.12
C PHE A 122 -5.49 9.43 10.03
N TYR A 123 -4.50 9.64 9.16
CA TYR A 123 -4.59 10.57 8.05
C TYR A 123 -5.71 10.21 7.07
N CYS A 124 -5.83 8.95 6.66
CA CYS A 124 -6.89 8.47 5.79
C CYS A 124 -8.28 8.66 6.44
N PHE A 125 -8.44 8.33 7.72
CA PHE A 125 -9.72 8.54 8.41
C PHE A 125 -10.08 10.03 8.53
N ALA A 126 -9.11 10.90 8.78
CA ALA A 126 -9.36 12.34 8.87
C ALA A 126 -9.69 13.00 7.51
N THR A 127 -9.15 12.47 6.41
CA THR A 127 -9.19 13.16 5.11
C THR A 127 -9.99 12.45 4.01
N MET A 128 -10.48 11.23 4.26
CA MET A 128 -11.20 10.41 3.28
C MET A 128 -12.46 9.74 3.86
N PRO A 129 -13.44 10.50 4.38
CA PRO A 129 -14.69 9.95 4.88
C PRO A 129 -15.47 9.14 3.84
N GLU A 130 -15.30 9.45 2.56
CA GLU A 130 -15.91 8.71 1.45
C GLU A 130 -15.50 7.22 1.41
N TYR A 131 -14.33 6.85 1.95
CA TYR A 131 -13.79 5.49 1.90
C TYR A 131 -13.79 4.76 3.25
N TRP A 132 -14.42 5.32 4.30
CA TRP A 132 -14.43 4.70 5.63
C TRP A 132 -14.97 3.26 5.65
N HIS A 133 -15.99 2.98 4.84
CA HIS A 133 -16.56 1.64 4.73
C HIS A 133 -15.55 0.64 4.15
N HIS A 134 -14.75 1.05 3.17
CA HIS A 134 -13.64 0.25 2.63
C HIS A 134 -12.53 0.03 3.65
N PHE A 135 -12.15 1.08 4.38
CA PHE A 135 -11.15 0.98 5.47
C PHE A 135 -11.59 0.02 6.58
N ALA A 136 -12.85 0.11 7.00
CA ALA A 136 -13.42 -0.79 7.99
C ALA A 136 -13.48 -2.24 7.48
N ALA A 137 -13.81 -2.46 6.21
CA ALA A 137 -13.79 -3.78 5.59
C ALA A 137 -12.36 -4.35 5.54
N ALA A 138 -11.38 -3.54 5.14
CA ALA A 138 -9.98 -3.93 5.09
C ALA A 138 -9.43 -4.30 6.48
N TYR A 139 -9.75 -3.51 7.51
CA TYR A 139 -9.40 -3.83 8.89
C TYR A 139 -10.02 -5.14 9.37
N LYS A 140 -11.31 -5.37 9.10
CA LYS A 140 -12.00 -6.63 9.41
C LYS A 140 -11.37 -7.82 8.69
N ARG A 141 -11.01 -7.66 7.41
CA ARG A 141 -10.29 -8.67 6.63
C ARG A 141 -8.93 -8.99 7.26
N GLY A 142 -8.17 -7.96 7.65
CA GLY A 142 -6.88 -8.14 8.35
C GLY A 142 -7.00 -8.96 9.63
N LYS A 143 -8.04 -8.70 10.45
CA LYS A 143 -8.33 -9.47 11.68
C LYS A 143 -8.68 -10.93 11.41
N ARG A 144 -9.28 -11.21 10.25
CA ARG A 144 -9.70 -12.55 9.82
C ARG A 144 -8.64 -13.28 8.99
N SER A 145 -7.52 -12.65 8.68
CA SER A 145 -6.45 -13.26 7.87
C SER A 145 -5.37 -13.91 8.73
N GLY A 146 -4.61 -14.83 8.16
CA GLY A 146 -3.35 -15.33 8.73
C GLY A 146 -2.36 -14.18 8.98
N LYS A 147 -1.46 -14.34 9.95
CA LYS A 147 -0.46 -13.30 10.28
C LYS A 147 0.59 -13.20 9.19
N ILE A 148 0.65 -12.06 8.50
CA ILE A 148 1.66 -11.82 7.44
C ILE A 148 2.98 -11.25 7.97
N ALA A 149 3.03 -10.88 9.26
CA ALA A 149 4.25 -10.38 9.90
C ALA A 149 5.40 -11.41 9.93
N ASN A 150 5.07 -12.70 9.88
CA ASN A 150 6.04 -13.80 9.97
C ASN A 150 6.59 -14.26 8.62
N LEU A 151 6.06 -13.73 7.50
CA LEU A 151 6.52 -14.09 6.17
C LEU A 151 7.99 -13.68 5.99
N GLN A 152 8.80 -14.64 5.54
CA GLN A 152 10.18 -14.39 5.11
C GLN A 152 10.15 -13.81 3.69
N TRP A 153 9.81 -12.52 3.59
CA TRP A 153 9.45 -11.84 2.33
C TRP A 153 10.43 -12.04 1.17
N PHE A 154 11.73 -12.14 1.43
CA PHE A 154 12.72 -12.30 0.37
C PHE A 154 13.00 -13.78 0.03
N ALA A 155 12.65 -14.70 0.92
CA ALA A 155 12.74 -16.14 0.66
C ALA A 155 11.57 -16.65 -0.20
N ILE A 156 10.40 -15.99 -0.12
CA ILE A 156 9.18 -16.39 -0.85
C ILE A 156 9.11 -15.85 -2.29
N LEU A 157 10.15 -15.15 -2.80
CA LEU A 157 10.06 -14.44 -4.08
C LEU A 157 9.78 -15.35 -5.29
N LYS A 158 10.17 -16.63 -5.21
CA LYS A 158 9.92 -17.64 -6.25
C LYS A 158 8.70 -18.51 -5.96
N THR A 159 7.97 -18.23 -4.88
CA THR A 159 6.73 -18.94 -4.53
C THR A 159 5.58 -18.40 -5.38
N PRO A 160 4.66 -19.26 -5.86
CA PRO A 160 3.46 -18.80 -6.56
C PRO A 160 2.64 -17.83 -5.71
N THR A 161 2.24 -16.71 -6.30
CA THR A 161 1.45 -15.68 -5.62
C THR A 161 0.10 -16.21 -5.15
N ALA A 162 -0.52 -17.10 -5.92
CA ALA A 162 -1.79 -17.74 -5.55
C ALA A 162 -1.69 -18.56 -4.26
N ASP A 163 -0.57 -19.27 -4.05
CA ASP A 163 -0.35 -20.07 -2.85
C ASP A 163 -0.18 -19.16 -1.61
N LEU A 164 0.58 -18.07 -1.77
CA LEU A 164 0.77 -17.07 -0.72
C LEU A 164 -0.57 -16.39 -0.35
N LYS A 165 -1.40 -16.06 -1.34
CA LYS A 165 -2.75 -15.51 -1.10
C LYS A 165 -3.62 -16.52 -0.37
N SER A 166 -3.56 -17.79 -0.74
CA SER A 166 -4.35 -18.85 -0.09
C SER A 166 -3.96 -19.00 1.39
N LEU A 167 -2.66 -18.95 1.71
CA LEU A 167 -2.15 -18.96 3.08
C LEU A 167 -2.67 -17.79 3.93
N ILE A 168 -2.85 -16.62 3.33
CA ILE A 168 -3.37 -15.43 4.03
C ILE A 168 -4.87 -15.58 4.32
N HIS A 169 -5.63 -16.19 3.40
CA HIS A 169 -7.07 -16.36 3.54
C HIS A 169 -7.48 -17.58 4.38
N SER A 170 -6.59 -18.57 4.57
CA SER A 170 -6.83 -19.72 5.44
C SER A 170 -6.70 -19.31 6.92
N LYS A 171 -7.81 -18.89 7.53
CA LYS A 171 -7.95 -18.74 8.98
C LYS A 171 -9.26 -19.38 9.45
#